data_AF-A0A358FWL9-F1
#
_entry.id   AF-A0A358FWL9-F1
#
_cell.length_a   1.000
_cell.length_b   1.000
_cell.length_c   1.000
_cell.angle_alpha   90.00
_cell.angle_beta   90.00
_cell.angle_gamma   90.00
#
_symmetry.space_group_name_H-M   'P 1'
#
loop_
_entity.id
_entity.type
_entity.pdbx_description
1 polymer ?
#
loop_
_entity_poly.entity_id
_entity_poly.type
_entity_poly.pdbx_seq_one_letter_code
_entity_poly.pdbx_strand_id
1 'polypeptide(L)' 'MAEAYIIDAVRTPRGIGKQGKGALAHMHPQHLAATCLTAIKDRNDLDTSTVDDVIWSVSTQ' A
#
# COMPACT_ATOMS: atom_id res chain seq x y z
N MET A 1 25.62 12.31 8.17
CA MET A 1 24.29 12.44 7.52
C MET A 1 23.96 11.06 7.00
N ALA A 2 22.78 10.52 7.31
CA ALA A 2 22.39 9.22 6.78
C ALA A 2 21.92 9.40 5.33
N GLU A 3 22.38 8.53 4.43
CA GLU A 3 21.87 8.43 3.07
C GLU A 3 20.49 7.77 3.10
N ALA A 4 19.56 8.25 2.26
CA ALA A 4 18.22 7.70 2.14
C ALA A 4 18.08 6.86 0.87
N TYR A 5 17.61 5.62 1.01
CA TYR A 5 17.46 4.68 -0.09
C TYR A 5 16.00 4.28 -0.28
N ILE A 6 15.58 4.11 -1.54
CA ILE A 6 14.33 3.42 -1.88
C ILE A 6 14.68 1.96 -2.14
N ILE A 7 14.24 1.07 -1.27
CA ILE A 7 14.59 -0.36 -1.33
C ILE A 7 13.68 -1.12 -2.29
N ASP A 8 12.37 -0.87 -2.23
CA ASP A 8 11.38 -1.49 -3.11
C ASP A 8 10.16 -0.57 -3.29
N ALA A 9 9.36 -0.85 -4.31
CA ALA A 9 8.12 -0.15 -4.61
C ALA A 9 7.04 -1.14 -5.09
N VAL A 10 5.83 -0.98 -4.55
CA VAL A 10 4.65 -1.77 -4.92
C VAL A 10 3.45 -0.86 -5.13
N ARG A 11 2.45 -1.36 -5.86
CA ARG A 11 1.16 -0.70 -6.01
C ARG A 11 0.06 -1.71 -6.30
N THR A 12 -1.18 -1.34 -6.00
CA THR A 12 -2.34 -2.04 -6.54
C THR A 12 -2.53 -1.72 -8.04
N PRO A 13 -3.32 -2.54 -8.76
CA PRO A 13 -3.92 -2.12 -10.02
C PRO A 13 -4.85 -0.92 -9.80
N ARG A 14 -4.99 -0.05 -10.79
CA ARG A 14 -5.97 1.04 -10.74
C ARG A 14 -7.32 0.54 -11.26
N GLY A 15 -8.35 0.65 -10.42
CA GLY A 15 -9.73 0.36 -10.79
C GLY A 15 -10.51 1.60 -11.21
N ILE A 16 -11.60 1.41 -11.95
CA ILE A 16 -12.57 2.48 -12.24
C ILE A 16 -13.28 2.86 -10.93
N GLY A 17 -13.42 4.15 -10.61
CA GLY A 17 -14.04 4.63 -9.37
C GLY A 17 -15.57 4.57 -9.31
N LYS A 18 -16.24 4.07 -10.37
CA LYS A 18 -17.70 4.04 -10.48
C LYS A 18 -18.27 2.82 -9.76
N GLN A 19 -19.13 3.05 -8.76
CA GLN A 19 -19.87 1.99 -8.07
C GLN A 19 -20.63 1.09 -9.05
N GLY A 20 -20.59 -0.22 -8.81
CA GLY A 20 -21.19 -1.24 -9.67
C GLY A 20 -20.47 -1.50 -11.01
N LYS A 21 -19.41 -0.74 -11.35
CA LYS A 21 -18.57 -0.98 -12.56
C LYS A 21 -17.09 -1.18 -12.24
N GLY A 22 -16.61 -0.54 -11.18
CA GLY A 22 -15.23 -0.63 -10.74
C GLY A 22 -14.91 -1.92 -10.02
N ALA A 23 -13.90 -2.64 -10.50
CA ALA A 23 -13.43 -3.87 -9.86
C ALA A 23 -13.00 -3.66 -8.40
N LEU A 24 -12.56 -2.46 -8.02
CA LEU A 24 -12.14 -2.13 -6.65
C LEU A 24 -13.13 -1.20 -5.93
N ALA A 25 -14.18 -0.74 -6.60
CA ALA A 25 -15.05 0.32 -6.08
C ALA A 25 -15.85 -0.10 -4.83
N HIS A 26 -16.03 -1.41 -4.63
CA HIS A 26 -16.74 -1.98 -3.48
C HIS A 26 -15.81 -2.30 -2.30
N MET A 27 -14.49 -2.15 -2.46
CA MET A 27 -13.54 -2.41 -1.38
C MET A 27 -13.38 -1.17 -0.51
N HIS A 28 -13.36 -1.39 0.81
CA HIS A 28 -12.90 -0.35 1.72
C HIS A 28 -11.43 0.02 1.39
N PRO A 29 -11.05 1.31 1.37
CA PRO A 29 -9.70 1.74 0.97
C PRO A 29 -8.56 1.07 1.76
N GLN A 30 -8.81 0.71 3.03
CA GLN A 30 -7.82 0.01 3.86
C GLN A 30 -7.40 -1.35 3.28
N HIS A 31 -8.27 -2.05 2.54
CA HIS A 31 -7.89 -3.30 1.87
C HIS A 31 -6.86 -3.06 0.76
N LEU A 32 -6.97 -1.92 0.05
CA LEU A 32 -5.99 -1.54 -0.96
C LEU A 32 -4.64 -1.21 -0.32
N ALA A 33 -4.65 -0.51 0.81
CA ALA A 33 -3.44 -0.21 1.58
C ALA A 33 -2.77 -1.48 2.12
N ALA A 34 -3.55 -2.36 2.76
CA ALA A 34 -3.08 -3.63 3.31
C ALA A 34 -2.48 -4.53 2.23
N THR A 35 -3.03 -4.53 1.01
CA THR A 35 -2.50 -5.29 -0.12
C THR A 35 -1.07 -4.87 -0.46
N CYS A 36 -0.79 -3.56 -0.51
CA CYS A 36 0.57 -3.05 -0.75
C CYS A 36 1.52 -3.40 0.41
N LEU A 37 1.11 -3.13 1.65
CA LEU A 37 1.97 -3.38 2.82
C LEU A 37 2.30 -4.87 3.00
N THR A 38 1.34 -5.76 2.73
CA THR A 38 1.58 -7.21 2.74
C THR A 38 2.55 -7.61 1.64
N ALA A 39 2.35 -7.11 0.41
CA ALA A 39 3.22 -7.46 -0.71
C ALA A 39 4.68 -7.01 -0.51
N ILE A 40 4.91 -5.82 0.05
CA ILE A 40 6.30 -5.34 0.27
C ILE A 40 6.97 -6.11 1.41
N LYS A 41 6.21 -6.49 2.45
CA LYS A 41 6.71 -7.36 3.52
C LYS A 41 7.13 -8.71 2.95
N ASP A 42 6.22 -9.38 2.25
CA ASP A 42 6.42 -10.75 1.78
C ASP A 42 7.51 -10.84 0.69
N ARG A 43 7.64 -9.84 -0.18
CA ARG A 43 8.67 -9.80 -1.24
C ARG A 43 10.09 -9.65 -0.72
N ASN A 44 10.25 -9.05 0.45
CA ASN A 44 11.55 -8.70 1.02
C ASN A 44 11.87 -9.47 2.31
N ASP A 45 11.00 -10.38 2.74
CA ASP A 45 11.06 -11.04 4.07
C ASP A 45 11.28 -10.02 5.19
N LEU A 46 10.54 -8.91 5.13
CA LEU A 46 10.74 -7.76 6.01
C LEU A 46 10.35 -8.12 7.45
N ASP A 47 11.29 -7.99 8.38
CA ASP A 47 10.99 -7.97 9.81
C ASP A 47 10.24 -6.68 10.15
N THR A 48 8.93 -6.80 10.32
CA THR A 48 8.08 -5.64 10.61
C THR A 48 8.35 -5.04 11.99
N SER A 49 9.09 -5.70 12.87
CA SER A 49 9.47 -5.13 14.17
C SER A 49 10.54 -4.03 14.05
N THR A 50 11.25 -3.95 12.92
CA THR A 50 12.26 -2.91 12.66
C THR A 50 11.68 -1.69 11.93
N VAL A 51 10.37 -1.66 11.69
CA VAL A 51 9.70 -0.53 11.02
C VAL A 51 9.33 0.50 12.07
N ASP A 52 10.00 1.66 12.03
CA ASP A 52 9.77 2.73 12.99
C ASP A 52 8.48 3.53 12.71
N ASP A 53 8.13 3.74 11.43
CA ASP A 53 6.98 4.53 11.03
C ASP A 53 6.38 4.09 9.69
N VAL A 54 5.07 4.32 9.53
CA VAL A 54 4.32 4.07 8.29
C VAL A 54 3.53 5.32 7.91
N ILE A 55 4.01 6.03 6.89
CA ILE A 55 3.36 7.23 6.39
C ILE A 55 2.44 6.86 5.21
N TRP A 56 1.13 7.03 5.41
CA TRP A 56 0.10 6.75 4.40
C TRP A 56 -0.76 7.98 4.10
N SER A 57 -1.00 8.27 2.82
CA SER A 57 -1.76 9.45 2.39
C SER A 57 -3.04 9.06 1.64
N VAL A 58 -4.15 9.71 1.99
CA VAL A 58 -5.44 9.65 1.28
C VAL A 58 -6.01 11.06 1.17
N SER A 59 -6.63 11.40 0.04
CA SER A 59 -7.22 12.74 -0.16
C SER A 59 -8.56 12.90 0.54
N THR A 60 -9.38 11.85 0.56
CA THR A 60 -10.72 11.80 1.17
C THR A 60 -11.00 10.35 1.55
N GLN A 61 -11.46 10.11 2.78
CA GLN A 61 -11.77 8.77 3.29
C GLN A 61 -13.26 8.45 3.17
#